data_AF-A0A9D2X5F4-F1
#
_entry.id   AF-A0A9D2X5F4-F1
#
_cell.length_a   1.000
_cell.length_b   1.000
_cell.length_c   1.000
_cell.angle_alpha   90.00
_cell.angle_beta   90.00
_cell.angle_gamma   90.00
#
_symmetry.space_group_name_H-M   'P 1'
#
loop_
_entity.id
_entity.type
_entity.pdbx_description
1 polymer ?
#
loop_
_entity_poly.entity_id
_entity_poly.type
_entity_poly.pdbx_seq_one_letter_code
_entity_poly.pdbx_strand_id
1 'polypeptide(L)'
;MPKKIFPLLSVLALSSLAILFLITAESPDDQRLRESFSIDATYYPEEQYAEIVFADKTQKTSSVIMEILGMEESYQKTFDNYQFVEHVLFSEPPKYGWSIHPIVLKINHPDFGTIELKTEIHSVGESAPPVIFST
;
A
#
# COMPACT_ATOMS: atom_id res chain seq x y z
N MET A 1 -21.20 -26.54 -50.90
CA MET A 1 -21.78 -25.83 -49.74
C MET A 1 -20.65 -25.30 -48.87
N PRO A 2 -20.41 -23.99 -48.78
CA PRO A 2 -19.36 -23.45 -47.92
C PRO A 2 -19.80 -23.46 -46.45
N LYS A 3 -19.04 -24.16 -45.59
CA LYS A 3 -19.26 -24.18 -44.14
C LYS A 3 -18.89 -22.80 -43.56
N LYS A 4 -19.82 -22.16 -42.85
CA LYS A 4 -19.62 -20.88 -42.16
C LYS A 4 -18.72 -21.09 -40.93
N ILE A 5 -17.40 -21.06 -41.11
CA ILE A 5 -16.40 -21.24 -40.03
C ILE A 5 -16.06 -19.90 -39.33
N PHE A 6 -16.56 -18.79 -39.85
CA PHE A 6 -16.23 -17.43 -39.39
C PHE A 6 -16.56 -17.08 -37.92
N PRO A 7 -17.60 -17.61 -37.25
CA PRO A 7 -17.93 -17.12 -35.90
C PRO A 7 -17.05 -17.72 -34.78
N LEU A 8 -16.40 -18.87 -34.98
CA LEU A 8 -15.57 -19.49 -33.92
C LEU A 8 -14.19 -18.82 -33.79
N LEU A 9 -13.60 -18.40 -34.92
CA LEU A 9 -12.27 -17.79 -34.93
C LEU A 9 -12.27 -16.39 -34.30
N SER A 10 -13.36 -15.62 -34.46
CA SER A 10 -13.47 -14.29 -33.86
C SER A 10 -13.65 -14.34 -32.35
N VAL A 11 -14.42 -15.30 -31.83
CA VAL A 11 -14.66 -15.46 -30.37
C VAL A 11 -13.37 -15.85 -29.64
N LEU A 12 -12.56 -16.74 -30.23
CA LEU A 12 -11.25 -17.13 -29.69
C LEU A 12 -10.25 -15.95 -29.68
N ALA A 13 -10.22 -15.14 -30.73
CA ALA A 13 -9.35 -13.96 -30.81
C ALA A 13 -9.73 -12.86 -29.80
N LEU A 14 -11.03 -12.60 -29.62
CA LEU A 14 -11.54 -11.63 -28.62
C LEU A 14 -11.26 -12.10 -27.18
N SER A 15 -11.40 -13.40 -26.91
CA SER A 15 -11.08 -14.01 -25.60
C SER A 15 -9.60 -13.83 -25.23
N SER A 16 -8.68 -14.09 -26.16
CA SER A 16 -7.24 -13.91 -25.89
C SER A 16 -6.84 -12.46 -25.62
N LEU A 17 -7.50 -11.50 -26.26
CA LEU A 17 -7.23 -10.07 -26.05
C LEU A 17 -7.74 -9.59 -24.68
N ALA A 18 -8.89 -10.11 -24.23
CA ALA A 18 -9.41 -9.84 -22.88
C ALA A 18 -8.49 -10.41 -21.78
N ILE A 19 -7.88 -11.58 -22.01
CA ILE A 19 -6.91 -12.18 -21.07
C ILE A 19 -5.62 -11.32 -20.98
N LEU A 20 -5.21 -10.66 -22.07
CA LEU A 20 -4.06 -9.75 -22.07
C LEU A 20 -4.32 -8.46 -21.28
N PHE A 21 -5.57 -7.97 -21.24
CA PHE A 21 -5.97 -6.83 -20.40
C PHE A 21 -6.14 -7.19 -18.91
N LEU A 22 -6.29 -8.48 -18.58
CA LEU A 22 -6.38 -8.95 -17.18
C LEU A 22 -5.02 -9.10 -16.51
N ILE A 23 -3.92 -9.03 -17.27
CA ILE A 23 -2.60 -8.82 -16.71
C ILE A 23 -2.58 -7.35 -16.30
N THR A 24 -2.81 -7.07 -15.01
CA THR A 24 -2.66 -5.73 -14.46
C THR A 24 -1.20 -5.32 -14.69
N ALA A 25 -0.95 -4.60 -15.78
CA ALA A 25 0.35 -4.01 -16.01
C ALA A 25 0.57 -3.02 -14.89
N GLU A 26 1.48 -3.34 -13.96
CA GLU A 26 1.95 -2.36 -12.98
C GLU A 26 2.46 -1.15 -13.77
N SER A 27 2.00 0.04 -13.39
CA SER A 27 2.49 1.23 -14.06
C SER A 27 3.99 1.39 -13.73
N PRO A 28 4.81 1.91 -14.67
CA PRO A 28 6.22 2.19 -14.37
C PRO A 28 6.42 3.10 -13.15
N ASP A 29 5.43 3.95 -12.85
CA ASP A 29 5.46 4.82 -11.68
C ASP A 29 5.26 4.01 -10.39
N ASP A 30 4.31 3.05 -10.35
CA ASP A 30 4.11 2.18 -9.18
C ASP A 30 5.38 1.39 -8.83
N GLN A 31 6.08 0.87 -9.84
CA GLN A 31 7.33 0.16 -9.62
C GLN A 31 8.40 1.08 -9.01
N ARG A 32 8.58 2.29 -9.55
CA ARG A 32 9.55 3.26 -9.03
C ARG A 32 9.23 3.67 -7.59
N LEU A 33 7.95 3.83 -7.26
CA LEU A 33 7.52 4.13 -5.89
C LEU A 33 7.83 2.96 -4.94
N ARG A 34 7.51 1.72 -5.33
CA ARG A 34 7.82 0.50 -4.54
C ARG A 34 9.31 0.29 -4.32
N GLU A 35 10.13 0.65 -5.31
CA GLU A 35 11.59 0.56 -5.18
C GLU A 35 12.15 1.65 -4.25
N SER A 36 11.53 2.84 -4.24
CA SER A 36 11.99 4.02 -3.50
C SER A 36 11.56 4.02 -2.03
N PHE A 37 10.32 3.61 -1.73
CA PHE A 37 9.73 3.69 -0.39
C PHE A 37 9.58 2.31 0.24
N SER A 38 9.82 2.23 1.54
CA SER A 38 9.44 1.08 2.37
C SER A 38 8.58 1.56 3.53
N ILE A 39 7.51 0.83 3.79
CA ILE A 39 6.71 0.93 5.00
C ILE A 39 6.53 -0.46 5.59
N ASP A 40 6.51 -0.55 6.90
CA ASP A 40 6.01 -1.73 7.61
C ASP A 40 5.26 -1.28 8.87
N ALA A 41 4.30 -2.10 9.30
CA ALA A 41 3.47 -1.82 10.46
C ALA A 41 3.22 -3.11 11.24
N THR A 42 4.10 -3.39 12.21
CA THR A 42 4.07 -4.63 12.99
C THR A 42 3.49 -4.38 14.37
N TYR A 43 2.45 -5.15 14.75
CA TYR A 43 1.90 -5.17 16.10
C TYR A 43 2.59 -6.20 16.99
N TYR A 44 2.99 -5.74 18.18
CA TYR A 44 3.62 -6.54 19.22
C TYR A 44 2.63 -6.75 20.38
N PRO A 45 2.07 -7.96 20.54
CA PRO A 45 0.98 -8.21 21.49
C PRO A 45 1.40 -8.19 22.96
N GLU A 46 2.65 -8.53 23.28
CA GLU A 46 3.13 -8.51 24.66
C GLU A 46 3.32 -7.08 25.18
N GLU A 47 3.70 -6.17 24.28
CA GLU A 47 3.99 -4.77 24.58
C GLU A 47 2.84 -3.82 24.21
N GLN A 48 1.81 -4.32 23.53
CA GLN A 48 0.58 -3.59 23.19
C GLN A 48 0.82 -2.31 22.38
N TYR A 49 1.72 -2.38 21.40
CA TYR A 49 1.93 -1.29 20.44
C TYR A 49 2.11 -1.81 19.02
N ALA A 50 1.77 -0.96 18.04
CA ALA A 50 2.18 -1.12 16.66
C ALA A 50 3.42 -0.26 16.39
N GLU A 51 4.44 -0.87 15.79
CA GLU A 51 5.62 -0.20 15.27
C GLU A 51 5.41 0.11 13.79
N ILE A 52 5.40 1.40 13.45
CA ILE A 52 5.35 1.86 12.08
C ILE A 52 6.75 2.31 11.69
N VAL A 53 7.33 1.63 10.70
CA VAL A 53 8.65 1.93 10.15
C VAL A 53 8.47 2.47 8.74
N PHE A 54 8.99 3.66 8.48
CA PHE A 54 9.01 4.25 7.14
C PHE A 54 10.43 4.62 6.75
N ALA A 55 10.77 4.40 5.47
CA ALA A 55 11.98 4.94 4.87
C ALA A 55 11.80 5.24 3.37
N ASP A 56 12.34 6.38 2.96
CA ASP A 56 12.59 6.76 1.57
C ASP A 56 14.08 6.57 1.27
N LYS A 57 14.39 5.60 0.41
CA LYS A 57 15.76 5.25 0.01
C LYS A 57 16.45 6.33 -0.81
N THR A 58 15.68 7.24 -1.43
CA THR A 58 16.24 8.37 -2.19
C THR A 58 16.68 9.51 -1.28
N GLN A 59 16.21 9.52 -0.03
CA GLN A 59 16.49 10.55 0.99
C GLN A 59 16.06 11.97 0.60
N LYS A 60 15.05 12.08 -0.26
CA LYS A 60 14.59 13.37 -0.81
C LYS A 60 13.24 13.80 -0.28
N THR A 61 12.52 12.94 0.44
CA THR A 61 11.27 13.27 1.11
C THR A 61 11.39 14.55 1.92
N SER A 62 10.50 15.50 1.62
CA SER A 62 10.42 16.80 2.30
C SER A 62 9.62 16.68 3.59
N SER A 63 8.49 15.96 3.56
CA SER A 63 7.68 15.69 4.73
C SER A 63 6.74 14.51 4.53
N VAL A 64 6.32 13.91 5.63
CA VAL A 64 5.33 12.83 5.69
C VAL A 64 4.27 13.19 6.71
N ILE A 65 3.00 13.11 6.32
CA ILE A 65 1.87 13.11 7.25
C ILE A 65 1.41 11.67 7.38
N MET A 66 1.47 11.13 8.59
CA MET A 66 0.98 9.79 8.92
C MET A 66 -0.36 9.91 9.64
N GLU A 67 -1.34 9.13 9.19
CA GLU A 67 -2.66 8.99 9.79
C GLU A 67 -2.95 7.50 10.04
N ILE A 68 -3.64 7.20 11.15
CA ILE A 68 -4.23 5.89 11.39
C ILE A 68 -5.74 6.06 11.45
N LEU A 69 -6.43 5.49 10.47
CA LEU A 69 -7.86 5.67 10.33
C LEU A 69 -8.64 4.74 11.26
N GLY A 70 -9.89 5.10 11.56
CA GLY A 70 -10.81 4.24 12.30
C GLY A 70 -10.48 4.05 13.79
N MET A 71 -9.43 4.68 14.33
CA MET A 71 -9.16 4.70 15.77
C MET A 71 -10.26 5.44 16.54
N GLU A 72 -10.44 5.10 17.82
CA GLU A 72 -11.40 5.80 18.69
C GLU A 72 -11.03 7.28 18.86
N GLU A 73 -9.74 7.56 19.12
CA GLU A 73 -9.16 8.88 19.04
C GLU A 73 -8.40 9.03 17.72
N SER A 74 -8.63 10.14 17.00
CA SER A 74 -7.94 10.38 15.73
C SER A 74 -6.43 10.47 15.94
N TYR A 75 -5.67 9.67 15.20
CA TYR A 75 -4.22 9.70 15.23
C TYR A 75 -3.67 10.34 13.94
N GLN A 76 -2.91 11.41 14.09
CA GLN A 76 -2.17 12.06 13.00
C GLN A 76 -0.84 12.60 13.52
N LYS A 77 0.24 12.40 12.75
CA LYS A 77 1.56 12.93 13.07
C LYS A 77 2.31 13.36 11.81
N THR A 78 3.03 14.47 11.89
CA THR A 78 3.86 14.99 10.79
C THR A 78 5.33 14.78 11.09
N PHE A 79 6.08 14.32 10.08
CA PHE A 79 7.52 14.12 10.12
C PHE A 79 8.18 14.93 9.00
N ASP A 80 9.22 15.70 9.34
CA ASP A 80 10.05 16.43 8.36
C ASP A 80 11.34 15.65 8.04
N ASN A 81 11.25 14.32 8.00
CA ASN A 81 12.36 13.40 7.77
C ASN A 81 12.00 12.37 6.69
N TYR A 82 13.01 11.83 6.02
CA TYR A 82 12.86 10.78 5.01
C TYR A 82 12.77 9.36 5.62
N GLN A 83 12.89 9.22 6.94
CA GLN A 83 12.71 7.96 7.64
C GLN A 83 12.25 8.20 9.08
N PHE A 84 11.49 7.27 9.63
CA PHE A 84 11.09 7.29 11.04
C PHE A 84 10.71 5.89 11.53
N VAL A 85 10.71 5.76 12.85
CA VAL A 85 10.06 4.67 13.59
C VAL A 85 9.10 5.32 14.57
N GLU A 86 7.82 4.92 14.52
CA GLU A 86 6.80 5.39 15.44
C GLU A 86 6.18 4.21 16.18
N HIS A 87 6.02 4.35 17.50
CA HIS A 87 5.27 3.40 18.32
C HIS A 87 3.91 4.00 18.67
N VAL A 88 2.84 3.32 18.25
CA VAL A 88 1.46 3.71 18.57
C VAL A 88 0.86 2.66 19.48
N LEU A 89 0.37 3.07 20.65
CA LEU A 89 -0.24 2.17 21.62
C LEU A 89 -1.59 1.68 21.10
N PHE A 90 -1.84 0.38 21.24
CA PHE A 90 -3.13 -0.26 20.97
C PHE A 90 -3.48 -1.15 22.16
N SER A 91 -4.59 -0.84 22.83
CA SER A 91 -5.06 -1.59 24.00
C SER A 91 -5.25 -3.08 23.70
N GLU A 92 -5.78 -3.42 22.54
CA GLU A 92 -5.94 -4.80 22.07
C GLU A 92 -6.02 -4.84 20.53
N PRO A 93 -5.74 -6.01 19.91
CA PRO A 93 -6.02 -6.21 18.49
C PRO A 93 -7.50 -5.97 18.17
N PRO A 94 -7.83 -5.31 17.05
CA PRO A 94 -9.22 -5.06 16.70
C PRO A 94 -9.98 -6.36 16.43
N LYS A 95 -11.22 -6.44 16.93
CA LYS A 95 -12.10 -7.61 16.77
C LYS A 95 -12.27 -8.06 15.31
N TYR A 96 -12.25 -7.13 14.37
CA TYR A 96 -12.44 -7.38 12.94
C TYR A 96 -11.14 -7.37 12.13
N GLY A 97 -10.00 -7.45 12.82
CA GLY A 97 -8.66 -7.41 12.21
C GLY A 97 -8.16 -6.01 11.93
N TRP A 98 -6.88 -5.92 11.57
CA TRP A 98 -6.15 -4.67 11.39
C TRP A 98 -6.60 -3.84 10.19
N SER A 99 -7.29 -4.42 9.22
CA SER A 99 -7.81 -3.71 8.05
C SER A 99 -8.80 -2.60 8.38
N ILE A 100 -9.37 -2.60 9.60
CA ILE A 100 -10.24 -1.51 10.07
C ILE A 100 -9.46 -0.28 10.57
N HIS A 101 -8.15 -0.43 10.80
CA HIS A 101 -7.23 0.66 11.17
C HIS A 101 -6.08 0.77 10.17
N PRO A 102 -6.34 1.14 8.91
CA PRO A 102 -5.29 1.29 7.93
C PRO A 102 -4.39 2.48 8.27
N ILE A 103 -3.11 2.35 7.95
CA ILE A 103 -2.13 3.43 8.00
C ILE A 103 -2.09 4.11 6.64
N VAL A 104 -2.19 5.43 6.65
CA VAL A 104 -2.10 6.28 5.46
C VAL A 104 -0.93 7.24 5.65
N LEU A 105 -0.01 7.25 4.69
CA LEU A 105 1.05 8.24 4.60
C LEU A 105 0.79 9.16 3.41
N LYS A 106 0.80 10.46 3.65
CA LYS A 106 0.89 11.48 2.61
C LYS A 106 2.31 12.03 2.58
N ILE A 107 3.04 11.68 1.54
CA ILE A 107 4.47 11.97 1.38
C ILE A 107 4.62 13.11 0.38
N ASN A 108 5.30 14.17 0.77
CA ASN A 108 5.73 15.23 -0.14
C ASN A 108 7.15 14.95 -0.60
N HIS A 109 7.34 14.71 -1.89
CA HIS A 109 8.62 14.34 -2.48
C HIS A 109 8.95 15.20 -3.70
N PRO A 110 10.17 15.74 -3.84
CA PRO A 110 10.52 16.66 -4.93
C PRO A 110 10.47 16.01 -6.31
N ASP A 111 10.81 14.72 -6.42
CA ASP A 111 10.82 14.03 -7.73
C ASP A 111 9.47 13.40 -8.10
N PHE A 112 8.60 13.14 -7.12
CA PHE A 112 7.36 12.37 -7.32
C PHE A 112 6.09 13.19 -7.01
N GLY A 113 6.23 14.42 -6.50
CA GLY A 113 5.11 15.22 -6.05
C GLY A 113 4.54 14.72 -4.73
N THR A 114 3.22 14.82 -4.59
CA THR A 114 2.49 14.30 -3.44
C THR A 114 2.10 12.85 -3.71
N ILE A 115 2.59 11.93 -2.89
CA ILE A 115 2.25 10.51 -2.96
C ILE A 115 1.38 10.17 -1.75
N GLU A 116 0.36 9.37 -1.97
CA GLU A 116 -0.36 8.68 -0.90
C GLU A 116 0.04 7.20 -0.90
N LEU A 117 0.39 6.71 0.28
CA LEU A 117 0.75 5.32 0.53
C LEU A 117 -0.20 4.79 1.59
N LYS A 118 -0.77 3.61 1.35
CA LYS A 118 -1.65 2.94 2.30
C LYS A 118 -1.18 1.52 2.58
N THR A 119 -1.20 1.14 3.84
CA THR A 119 -0.97 -0.24 4.29
C THR A 119 -1.84 -0.56 5.52
N GLU A 120 -1.74 -1.78 6.01
CA GLU A 120 -2.45 -2.26 7.19
C GLU A 120 -1.42 -2.69 8.25
N ILE A 121 -1.83 -2.71 9.51
CA ILE A 121 -1.04 -3.32 10.56
C ILE A 121 -1.12 -4.85 10.40
N HIS A 122 -0.06 -5.57 10.73
CA HIS A 122 -0.10 -7.02 10.88
C HIS A 122 0.55 -7.43 12.19
N SER A 123 0.22 -8.61 12.70
CA SER A 123 0.85 -9.09 13.94
C SER A 123 2.27 -9.57 13.65
N VAL A 124 3.13 -9.52 14.67
CA VAL A 124 4.47 -10.10 14.57
C VAL A 124 4.40 -11.57 14.15
N GLY A 125 5.20 -11.94 13.14
CA GLY A 125 5.21 -13.28 12.54
C GLY A 125 4.18 -13.52 11.44
N GLU A 126 3.26 -12.60 11.20
CA GLU A 126 2.37 -12.61 10.02
C GLU A 126 3.07 -11.98 8.80
N SER A 127 2.56 -12.29 7.60
CA SER A 127 3.06 -11.65 6.38
C SER A 127 2.66 -10.18 6.35
N ALA A 128 3.59 -9.32 5.95
CA ALA A 128 3.29 -7.92 5.70
C ALA A 128 2.17 -7.80 4.64
N PRO A 129 1.18 -6.92 4.86
CA PRO A 129 0.10 -6.67 3.92
C PRO A 129 0.62 -5.89 2.70
N PRO A 130 -0.14 -5.89 1.58
CA PRO A 130 0.26 -5.14 0.40
C PRO A 130 0.29 -3.63 0.70
N VAL A 131 1.29 -2.96 0.13
CA VAL A 131 1.36 -1.50 0.09
C VAL A 131 0.71 -1.00 -1.19
N ILE A 132 -0.21 -0.06 -1.06
CA ILE A 132 -0.93 0.56 -2.16
C ILE A 132 -0.43 2.00 -2.31
N PHE A 133 -0.13 2.40 -3.53
CA PHE A 133 0.32 3.75 -3.87
C PHE A 133 -0.74 4.48 -4.70
N SER A 134 -0.80 5.80 -4.54
CA SER A 134 -1.59 6.72 -5.38
C SER A 134 -0.82 8.04 -5.52
N THR A 135 -0.91 8.66 -6.70
CA THR A 135 -0.25 9.94 -7.03
C THR A 135 -1.23 10.89 -7.69
#